data_AF-A0A958JSI0-F1
#
_entry.id   AF-A0A958JSI0-F1
#
_cell.length_a   1.000
_cell.length_b   1.000
_cell.length_c   1.000
_cell.angle_alpha   90.00
_cell.angle_beta   90.00
_cell.angle_gamma   90.00
#
_symmetry.space_group_name_H-M   'P 1'
#
loop_
_entity.id
_entity.type
_entity.pdbx_description
1 polymer ?
#
loop_
_entity_poly.entity_id
_entity_poly.type
_entity_poly.pdbx_seq_one_letter_code
_entity_poly.pdbx_strand_id
1 'polypeptide(L)' 'YYNGTVRDFNVMVQSFPSNLIANMMKYQSRKFFELEYVTERKTPDVDFR' A
#
# COMPACT_ATOMS: atom_id res chain seq x y z
N TYR A 1 2.37 5.05 6.65
CA TYR A 1 2.77 3.74 7.23
C TYR A 1 2.32 2.57 6.35
N TYR A 2 1.01 2.37 6.12
CA TYR A 2 0.49 1.24 5.32
C TYR A 2 1.16 1.07 3.94
N ASN A 3 1.19 2.13 3.12
CA ASN A 3 1.78 2.04 1.78
C ASN A 3 3.28 1.69 1.79
N GLY A 4 4.02 2.17 2.81
CA GLY A 4 5.43 1.79 2.97
C GLY A 4 5.57 0.29 3.24
N THR A 5 4.80 -0.25 4.18
CA THR A 5 4.79 -1.68 4.49
C THR A 5 4.35 -2.53 3.29
N VAL A 6 3.32 -2.10 2.55
CA VAL A 6 2.87 -2.79 1.33
C VAL A 6 3.96 -2.80 0.25
N ARG A 7 4.67 -1.68 0.08
CA ARG A 7 5.78 -1.60 -0.87
C ARG A 7 6.87 -2.59 -0.52
N ASP A 8 7.33 -2.57 0.73
CA ASP A 8 8.44 -3.42 1.18
C ASP A 8 8.04 -4.91 1.11
N PHE A 9 6.78 -5.23 1.47
CA PHE A 9 6.22 -6.57 1.30
C PHE A 9 6.16 -7.01 -0.18
N ASN A 10 5.70 -6.15 -1.09
CA ASN A 10 5.63 -6.47 -2.51
C ASN A 10 7.02 -6.69 -3.12
N VAL A 11 8.00 -5.86 -2.75
CA VAL A 11 9.40 -6.04 -3.14
C VAL A 11 9.90 -7.40 -2.67
N MET A 12 9.62 -7.79 -1.42
CA MET A 12 10.03 -9.09 -0.88
C MET A 12 9.36 -10.26 -1.61
N VAL A 13 8.06 -10.19 -1.89
CA VAL A 13 7.33 -11.24 -2.64
C VAL A 13 7.90 -11.43 -4.04
N GLN A 14 8.47 -10.39 -4.66
CA GLN A 14 9.00 -10.44 -6.03
C GLN A 14 10.52 -10.73 -6.08
N SER A 15 11.25 -10.51 -4.98
CA SER A 15 12.70 -10.63 -4.94
C SER A 15 13.18 -12.05 -4.66
N PHE A 16 14.27 -12.47 -5.31
CA PHE A 16 14.95 -13.73 -4.98
C PHE A 16 15.71 -13.60 -3.64
N PRO A 17 15.72 -14.64 -2.77
CA PRO A 17 15.06 -15.94 -2.92
C PRO A 17 13.62 -15.99 -2.40
N SER A 18 13.13 -14.91 -1.80
CA SER A 18 11.82 -14.85 -1.13
C SER A 18 10.64 -15.18 -2.04
N ASN A 19 10.72 -14.87 -3.34
CA ASN A 19 9.69 -15.19 -4.32
C ASN A 19 9.42 -16.70 -4.46
N LEU A 20 10.40 -17.58 -4.20
CA LEU A 20 10.19 -19.02 -4.21
C LEU A 20 9.27 -19.46 -3.06
N ILE A 21 9.56 -18.98 -1.85
CA ILE A 21 8.76 -19.25 -0.65
C ILE A 21 7.38 -18.60 -0.79
N ALA A 22 7.32 -17.39 -1.35
CA ALA A 22 6.07 -16.69 -1.61
C ALA A 22 5.15 -17.50 -2.53
N ASN A 23 5.68 -18.09 -3.60
CA ASN A 23 4.91 -18.96 -4.49
C ASN A 23 4.47 -20.26 -3.79
N MET A 24 5.35 -20.91 -3.02
CA MET A 24 5.01 -22.13 -2.27
C MET A 24 3.88 -21.89 -1.25
N MET A 25 3.91 -20.75 -0.57
CA MET A 25 2.92 -20.36 0.45
C MET A 25 1.76 -19.53 -0.12
N LYS A 26 1.70 -19.34 -1.44
CA LYS A 26 0.68 -18.55 -2.16
C LYS A 26 0.57 -17.09 -1.69
N TYR A 27 1.66 -16.48 -1.24
CA TYR A 27 1.72 -15.05 -0.98
C TYR A 27 1.74 -14.27 -2.31
N GLN A 28 0.91 -13.24 -2.39
CA GLN A 28 0.75 -12.38 -3.57
C GLN A 28 0.95 -10.91 -3.20
N SER A 29 1.33 -10.08 -4.17
CA SER A 29 1.46 -8.63 -3.98
C SER A 29 0.13 -8.01 -3.53
N ARG A 30 0.21 -7.03 -2.64
CA ARG A 30 -0.92 -6.29 -2.10
C ARG A 30 -1.05 -4.93 -2.78
N LYS A 31 -2.28 -4.41 -2.86
CA LYS A 31 -2.56 -3.08 -3.39
C LYS A 31 -2.18 -2.01 -2.37
N PHE A 32 -1.73 -0.86 -2.86
CA PHE A 32 -1.59 0.32 -2.02
C PHE A 32 -2.96 0.80 -1.55
N PHE A 33 -2.99 1.42 -0.38
CA PHE A 33 -4.15 2.16 0.08
C PHE A 33 -4.19 3.49 -0.66
N GLU A 34 -5.32 3.74 -1.30
CA GLU A 34 -5.61 4.97 -2.02
C GLU A 34 -6.99 5.47 -1.58
N LEU A 35 -7.13 6.78 -1.41
CA LEU A 35 -8.44 7.39 -1.18
C LEU A 35 -9.17 7.43 -2.52
N GLU A 36 -10.18 6.58 -2.67
CA GLU A 36 -10.94 6.41 -3.91
C GLU A 36 -11.80 7.65 -4.25
N TYR A 37 -12.18 8.44 -3.23
CA TYR A 37 -13.06 9.59 -3.40
C TYR A 37 -12.33 10.92 -3.20
N VAL A 38 -12.42 11.81 -4.19
CA VAL A 38 -11.88 13.19 -4.13
C VAL A 38 -12.49 13.99 -2.97
N THR A 39 -13.72 13.64 -2.54
CA THR A 39 -14.44 14.28 -1.44
C THR A 39 -13.78 14.07 -0.07
N GLU A 40 -12.98 13.02 0.10
CA GLU A 40 -12.23 12.75 1.34
C GLU A 40 -10.94 13.58 1.42
N ARG A 41 -10.58 14.28 0.34
CA ARG A 41 -9.48 15.26 0.31
C ARG A 41 -9.94 16.69 0.60
N LYS A 42 -11.18 16.90 1.04
CA LYS A 42 -11.64 18.25 1.42
C LYS A 42 -10.81 18.75 2.61
N THR A 43 -10.01 19.77 2.36
CA THR A 43 -9.37 20.55 3.43
C THR A 43 -10.47 21.21 4.26
N PRO A 44 -10.32 21.27 5.59
CA PRO A 44 -11.25 22.01 6.42
C PRO A 44 -11.29 23.47 5.96
N ASP A 45 -12.49 24.03 5.86
CA ASP A 45 -12.68 25.45 5.54
C ASP A 45 -12.30 26.26 6.78
N VAL A 46 -11.23 27.05 6.70
CA VAL A 46 -10.73 27.83 7.82
C VAL A 46 -11.20 29.27 7.66
N ASP A 47 -12.23 29.63 8.43
CA ASP A 47 -12.75 30.99 8.51
C ASP A 47 -11.87 31.84 9.45
N PHE A 48 -11.07 32.73 8.87
CA PHE A 48 -10.26 33.71 9.60
C PHE A 48 -11.10 34.97 9.84
N ARG A 49 -12.05 34.93 10.77
CA ARG A 49 -12.67 36.14 11.32
C ARG A 49 -11.76 36.80 12.36
#